data_AF-A0A2D8M8Q7-F1
#
_entry.id   AF-A0A2D8M8Q7-F1
#
_cell.length_a   1.000
_cell.length_b   1.000
_cell.length_c   1.000
_cell.angle_alpha   90.00
_cell.angle_beta   90.00
_cell.angle_gamma   90.00
#
_symmetry.space_group_name_H-M   'P 1'
#
loop_
_entity.id
_entity.type
_entity.pdbx_description
1 polymer ?
#
loop_
_entity_poly.entity_id
_entity_poly.type
_entity_poly.pdbx_seq_one_letter_code
_entity_poly.pdbx_strand_id
1 'polypeptide(L)' 'MYVCICNAIRESELRKAARRCPGDAEACYSSLGKRPACGSCLDEADAILFEERELAFKPDTVAA' A
#
# COMPACT_ATOMS: atom_id res chain seq x y z
N MET A 1 4.73 8.79 -6.24
CA MET A 1 6.11 8.38 -6.61
C MET A 1 6.12 6.92 -7.11
N TYR A 2 7.23 6.36 -7.62
CA TYR A 2 7.37 4.89 -7.74
C TYR A 2 7.82 4.33 -6.39
N VAL A 3 7.11 3.33 -5.87
CA VAL A 3 7.48 2.62 -4.65
C VAL A 3 8.31 1.39 -5.01
N CYS A 4 7.91 0.65 -6.04
CA CYS A 4 8.70 -0.47 -6.56
C CYS A 4 9.13 -0.20 -8.00
N ILE A 5 10.43 -0.06 -8.23
CA ILE A 5 10.98 0.12 -9.57
C ILE A 5 10.96 -1.18 -10.37
N CYS A 6 11.27 -2.33 -9.75
CA CYS A 6 11.29 -3.64 -10.43
C CYS A 6 9.94 -4.00 -11.04
N ASN A 7 8.86 -3.69 -10.31
CA ASN A 7 7.49 -4.01 -10.70
C ASN A 7 6.74 -2.81 -11.29
N ALA A 8 7.38 -1.64 -11.43
CA ALA A 8 6.74 -0.38 -11.83
C ALA A 8 5.44 -0.10 -11.04
N ILE A 9 5.48 -0.23 -9.72
CA ILE A 9 4.33 0.06 -8.83
C ILE A 9 4.47 1.49 -8.34
N ARG A 10 3.48 2.32 -8.69
CA ARG A 10 3.36 3.69 -8.19
C ARG A 10 2.69 3.67 -6.83
N GLU A 11 3.05 4.63 -5.99
CA GLU A 11 2.43 4.86 -4.68
C GLU A 11 0.91 4.97 -4.77
N SER A 12 0.38 5.67 -5.79
CA SER A 12 -1.06 5.77 -6.02
C SER A 12 -1.73 4.41 -6.25
N GLU A 13 -1.04 3.49 -6.92
CA GLU A 13 -1.55 2.14 -7.16
C GLU A 13 -1.46 1.30 -5.88
N LEU A 14 -0.39 1.46 -5.11
CA LEU A 14 -0.21 0.80 -3.82
C LEU A 14 -1.27 1.26 -2.80
N ARG A 15 -1.52 2.57 -2.67
CA ARG A 15 -2.58 3.12 -1.81
C ARG A 15 -3.97 2.62 -2.21
N LYS A 16 -4.26 2.53 -3.52
CA LYS A 16 -5.52 1.91 -4.00
C LYS A 16 -5.61 0.42 -3.68
N ALA A 17 -4.50 -0.32 -3.68
CA ALA A 17 -4.47 -1.72 -3.26
C ALA A 17 -4.70 -1.84 -1.75
N ALA A 18 -4.08 -0.97 -0.94
CA ALA A 18 -4.18 -0.93 0.52
C ALA A 18 -5.63 -0.89 1.03
N ARG A 19 -6.50 -0.14 0.33
CA ARG A 19 -7.93 0.02 0.68
C ARG A 19 -8.78 -1.21 0.39
N ARG A 20 -8.33 -2.11 -0.50
CA ARG A 20 -9.12 -3.24 -1.03
C ARG A 20 -8.58 -4.61 -0.62
N CYS A 21 -7.28 -4.67 -0.34
CA CYS A 21 -6.59 -5.90 0.03
C CYS A 21 -6.13 -5.78 1.49
N PRO A 22 -6.56 -6.68 2.40
CA PRO A 22 -5.95 -6.81 3.71
C PRO A 22 -4.56 -7.48 3.61
N GLY A 23 -3.72 -7.32 4.62
CA GLY A 23 -2.38 -7.91 4.65
C GLY A 23 -1.24 -6.93 4.36
N ASP A 24 -0.05 -7.44 4.16
CA ASP A 24 1.19 -6.68 3.97
C ASP A 24 1.43 -6.23 2.51
N ALA A 25 2.60 -5.66 2.25
CA ALA A 25 3.07 -5.25 0.93
C ALA A 25 3.04 -6.41 -0.06
N GLU A 26 3.40 -7.63 0.34
CA GLU A 26 3.40 -8.79 -0.56
C GLU A 26 1.98 -9.18 -0.97
N ALA A 27 1.04 -9.20 -0.01
CA ALA A 27 -0.37 -9.43 -0.30
C ALA A 27 -0.93 -8.37 -1.27
N CYS A 28 -0.60 -7.09 -1.04
CA CYS A 28 -1.00 -6.01 -1.94
C CYS A 28 -0.38 -6.17 -3.33
N TYR A 29 0.90 -6.59 -3.44
CA TYR A 29 1.55 -6.83 -4.72
C TYR A 29 0.88 -8.00 -5.46
N SER A 30 0.54 -9.07 -4.73
CA SER A 30 -0.19 -10.20 -5.30
C SER A 30 -1.56 -9.80 -5.81
N SER A 31 -2.26 -8.87 -5.14
CA SER A 31 -3.54 -8.32 -5.61
C SER A 31 -3.41 -7.53 -6.92
N LEU A 32 -2.22 -7.00 -7.20
CA LEU A 32 -1.84 -6.34 -8.46
C LEU A 32 -1.29 -7.31 -9.51
N GLY A 33 -1.29 -8.62 -9.23
CA GLY A 33 -0.76 -9.66 -10.11
C GLY A 33 0.78 -9.70 -10.16
N LYS A 34 1.46 -9.19 -9.12
CA LYS A 34 2.92 -9.07 -9.08
C LYS A 34 3.50 -9.79 -7.86
N ARG A 35 4.78 -10.13 -7.92
CA ARG A 35 5.57 -10.63 -6.77
C ARG A 35 6.80 -9.73 -6.57
N PRO A 36 7.25 -9.49 -5.33
CA PRO A 36 8.49 -8.76 -5.09
C PRO A 36 9.68 -9.43 -5.79
N ALA A 37 10.56 -8.64 -6.42
CA ALA A 37 11.75 -9.14 -7.10
C ALA A 37 13.01 -8.99 -6.24
N CYS A 38 13.34 -7.76 -5.83
CA CYS A 38 14.49 -7.47 -4.97
C CYS A 38 14.11 -7.27 -3.48
N GLY A 39 12.83 -7.07 -3.17
CA GLY A 39 12.32 -6.85 -1.81
C GLY A 39 12.69 -5.49 -1.18
N SER A 40 13.58 -4.71 -1.77
CA SER A 40 14.12 -3.47 -1.15
C SER A 40 13.08 -2.39 -0.86
N CYS A 41 11.91 -2.44 -1.50
CA CYS A 41 10.82 -1.50 -1.29
C CYS A 41 9.78 -1.96 -0.27
N LEU A 42 9.90 -3.16 0.31
CA LEU A 42 8.85 -3.76 1.12
C LEU A 42 8.60 -2.97 2.41
N ASP A 43 9.65 -2.59 3.13
CA ASP A 43 9.50 -1.81 4.38
C ASP A 43 8.80 -0.46 4.14
N GLU A 44 9.18 0.25 3.07
CA GLU A 44 8.53 1.52 2.69
C GLU A 44 7.10 1.29 2.18
N ALA A 45 6.88 0.21 1.43
CA ALA A 45 5.55 -0.17 0.96
C ALA A 45 4.61 -0.45 2.14
N ASP A 46 5.07 -1.19 3.16
CA ASP A 46 4.30 -1.48 4.37
C ASP A 46 3.99 -0.20 5.16
N ALA A 47 4.93 0.73 5.27
CA ALA A 47 4.69 2.03 5.89
C ALA A 47 3.58 2.81 5.16
N ILE A 48 3.61 2.83 3.82
CA ILE A 48 2.57 3.47 3.00
C ILE A 48 1.21 2.77 3.16
N LEU A 49 1.19 1.43 3.20
CA LEU A 49 -0.04 0.67 3.43
C LEU A 49 -0.65 0.99 4.79
N PHE A 50 0.18 1.06 5.83
CA PHE A 50 -0.25 1.38 7.18
C PHE A 50 -0.83 2.79 7.26
N GLU A 51 -0.08 3.79 6.78
CA GLU A 51 -0.53 5.19 6.75
C GLU A 51 -1.87 5.33 5.99
N GLU A 52 -2.00 4.70 4.83
CA GLU A 52 -3.22 4.77 4.03
C GLU A 52 -4.43 4.19 4.77
N ARG A 53 -4.24 3.08 5.48
CA ARG A 53 -5.31 2.40 6.23
C ARG A 53 -5.68 3.14 7.50
N GLU A 54 -4.72 3.72 8.21
CA GLU A 54 -4.99 4.58 9.36
C GLU A 54 -5.75 5.85 8.96
N LEU A 55 -5.35 6.50 7.86
CA LEU A 55 -6.02 7.68 7.34
C LEU A 55 -7.42 7.36 6.79
N ALA A 56 -7.62 6.18 6.21
CA ALA A 56 -8.93 5.70 5.80
C ALA A 56 -9.84 5.34 6.99
N PHE A 57 -9.27 5.06 8.16
CA PHE A 57 -10.00 4.72 9.39
C PHE A 57 -10.30 5.94 10.28
N LYS A 58 -10.32 7.18 9.78
CA LYS A 58 -10.85 8.28 10.58
C LYS A 58 -12.38 8.10 10.72
N PRO A 59 -12.93 7.77 11.91
CA PRO A 59 -14.36 8.00 12.14
C PRO A 59 -14.62 9.49 11.93
N ASP A 60 -15.77 9.84 11.38
CA ASP A 60 -16.22 11.23 11.21
C ASP A 60 -16.45 11.89 12.58
N THR A 61 -15.40 12.11 13.37
CA THR A 61 -15.47 12.87 14.61
C THR A 61 -14.86 14.24 14.38
N VAL A 62 -15.61 15.12 13.72
CA VAL A 62 -15.86 16.49 14.21
C VAL A 62 -17.23 16.94 13.67
N ALA A 63 -18.29 16.60 14.41
CA ALA A 63 -19.48 17.44 14.50
C ALA A 63 -19.55 17.90 15.97
N ALA A 64 -19.02 19.09 16.25
CA ALA A 64 -19.22 19.84 17.49
C ALA A 64 -19.22 21.33 17.14
#